data_AF-A0A1G9FCP9-F1
#
_entry.id   AF-A0A1G9FCP9-F1
#
_cell.length_a   1.000
_cell.length_b   1.000
_cell.length_c   1.000
_cell.angle_alpha   90.00
_cell.angle_beta   90.00
_cell.angle_gamma   90.00
#
_symmetry.space_group_name_H-M   'P 1'
#
loop_
_entity.id
_entity.type
_entity.pdbx_description
1 polymer ?
#
loop_
_entity_poly.entity_id
_entity_poly.type
_entity_poly.pdbx_seq_one_letter_code
_entity_poly.pdbx_strand_id
1 'polypeptide(L)'
;MRTKVLAVLLALLAGPAAAQDFDPKIAEACLSAGRQAMQGGRSVNDGLAACVGDAAEACENLSGSPTTLDMNACRGAEAAWWDDRLNEVYGDLRQLIEARGDDRAQGLRDMQRAWIAWRDATCAFEAGEYAGGTLAGTVAAGCMMQRTGDQVLWLAGELDRMERQ
;
A
#
# COMPACT_ATOMS: atom_id res chain seq x y z
N MET A 1 48.21 25.77 -16.18
CA MET A 1 47.59 24.84 -15.21
C MET A 1 46.50 25.59 -14.46
N ARG A 2 45.23 25.25 -14.66
CA ARG A 2 44.09 25.78 -13.88
C ARG A 2 43.25 24.60 -13.44
N THR A 3 43.48 24.14 -12.21
CA THR A 3 42.76 23.03 -11.59
C THR A 3 41.35 23.53 -11.25
N LYS A 4 40.34 23.06 -11.97
CA LYS A 4 38.94 23.28 -11.59
C LYS A 4 38.60 22.29 -10.48
N VAL A 5 38.44 22.79 -9.25
CA VAL A 5 37.89 22.02 -8.14
C VAL A 5 36.41 21.83 -8.41
N LEU A 6 36.00 20.60 -8.73
CA LEU A 6 34.59 20.21 -8.84
C LEU A 6 34.08 19.97 -7.42
N ALA A 7 33.30 20.92 -6.89
CA ALA A 7 32.56 20.72 -5.65
C ALA A 7 31.34 19.84 -5.96
N VAL A 8 31.41 18.56 -5.57
CA VAL A 8 30.24 17.67 -5.57
C VAL A 8 29.39 18.04 -4.36
N LEU A 9 28.26 18.69 -4.61
CA LEU A 9 27.19 18.90 -3.64
C LEU A 9 26.54 17.55 -3.32
N LEU A 10 26.88 16.99 -2.16
CA LEU A 10 26.20 15.82 -1.60
C LEU A 10 24.83 16.29 -1.08
N ALA A 11 23.78 16.10 -1.89
CA ALA A 11 22.42 16.33 -1.44
C ALA A 11 22.03 15.23 -0.44
N LEU A 12 22.16 15.50 0.86
CA LEU A 12 21.59 14.69 1.93
C LEU A 12 20.06 14.80 1.85
N LEU A 13 19.42 13.85 1.19
CA LEU A 13 17.99 13.62 1.34
C LEU A 13 17.76 13.04 2.74
N ALA A 14 17.70 13.91 3.75
CA ALA A 14 17.26 13.54 5.09
C ALA A 14 15.75 13.28 5.05
N GLY A 15 15.36 12.10 4.57
CA GLY A 15 14.01 11.58 4.79
C GLY A 15 13.79 11.36 6.30
N PRO A 16 12.54 11.44 6.78
CA PRO A 16 12.23 11.15 8.18
C PRO A 16 12.78 9.78 8.57
N ALA A 17 13.53 9.72 9.67
CA ALA A 17 14.25 8.52 10.12
C ALA A 17 13.32 7.29 10.26
N ALA A 18 12.08 7.49 10.70
CA ALA A 18 11.09 6.43 10.89
C ALA A 18 10.67 5.71 9.59
N ALA A 19 10.83 6.32 8.40
CA ALA A 19 10.59 5.62 7.14
C ALA A 19 11.74 4.68 6.74
N GLN A 20 12.93 4.84 7.35
CA GLN A 20 14.12 4.04 7.05
C GLN A 20 14.05 2.64 7.68
N ASP A 21 13.20 2.49 8.70
CA ASP A 21 13.05 1.27 9.49
C ASP A 21 11.91 0.36 8.98
N PHE A 22 11.15 0.81 7.97
CA PHE A 22 10.12 0.00 7.32
C PHE A 22 10.76 -1.17 6.54
N ASP A 23 10.36 -2.41 6.85
CA ASP A 23 10.77 -3.61 6.11
C ASP A 23 9.57 -4.24 5.37
N PRO A 24 9.47 -4.09 4.04
CA PRO A 24 8.38 -4.67 3.27
C PRO A 24 8.35 -6.21 3.31
N LYS A 25 9.47 -6.86 3.63
CA LYS A 25 9.54 -8.33 3.68
C LYS A 25 8.60 -8.93 4.72
N ILE A 26 8.22 -8.16 5.74
CA ILE A 26 7.25 -8.59 6.75
C ILE A 26 5.88 -8.81 6.11
N ALA A 27 5.39 -7.82 5.36
CA ALA A 27 4.14 -7.94 4.61
C ALA A 27 4.24 -9.03 3.52
N GLU A 28 5.38 -9.15 2.83
CA GLU A 28 5.61 -10.23 1.85
C GLU A 28 5.56 -11.62 2.48
N ALA A 29 6.16 -11.79 3.65
CA ALA A 29 6.14 -13.03 4.40
C ALA A 29 4.71 -13.41 4.78
N CYS A 30 3.91 -12.47 5.31
CA CYS A 30 2.50 -12.71 5.61
C CYS A 30 1.73 -13.14 4.36
N LEU A 31 1.89 -12.40 3.25
CA LEU A 31 1.23 -12.72 1.98
C LEU A 31 1.60 -14.11 1.45
N SER A 32 2.86 -14.52 1.63
CA SER A 32 3.33 -15.84 1.22
C SER A 32 2.75 -16.95 2.11
N ALA A 33 2.68 -16.74 3.42
CA ALA A 33 2.14 -17.69 4.38
C ALA A 33 0.63 -17.87 4.21
N GLY A 34 -0.12 -16.77 4.03
CA GLY A 34 -1.56 -16.82 3.78
C GLY A 34 -1.91 -17.57 2.50
N ARG A 35 -1.13 -17.37 1.42
CA ARG A 35 -1.29 -18.13 0.16
C ARG A 35 -1.00 -19.62 0.33
N GLN A 36 -0.03 -20.00 1.15
CA GLN A 36 0.28 -21.41 1.44
C GLN A 36 -0.82 -22.07 2.29
N ALA A 37 -1.33 -21.36 3.30
CA ALA A 37 -2.36 -21.88 4.22
C ALA A 37 -3.71 -22.13 3.54
N MET A 38 -4.03 -21.38 2.48
CA MET A 38 -5.33 -21.42 1.79
C MET A 38 -5.38 -22.37 0.59
N GLN A 39 -4.39 -23.24 0.40
CA GLN A 39 -4.40 -24.31 -0.61
C GLN A 39 -5.45 -25.40 -0.27
N GLY A 40 -6.75 -25.06 -0.30
CA GLY A 40 -7.83 -25.99 0.05
C GLY A 40 -9.29 -25.48 0.03
N GLY A 41 -9.57 -24.16 -0.04
CA GLY A 41 -10.95 -23.68 -0.25
C GLY A 41 -11.29 -22.27 0.26
N ARG A 42 -12.11 -21.55 -0.52
CA ARG A 42 -12.58 -20.14 -0.40
C ARG A 42 -11.50 -19.05 -0.59
N SER A 43 -11.96 -17.85 -1.00
CA SER A 43 -11.15 -16.70 -1.47
C SER A 43 -9.88 -16.49 -0.65
N VAL A 44 -8.72 -16.78 -1.26
CA VAL A 44 -7.40 -16.61 -0.62
C VAL A 44 -7.24 -15.16 -0.12
N ASN A 45 -7.79 -14.20 -0.86
CA ASN A 45 -7.61 -12.78 -0.63
C ASN A 45 -8.30 -12.26 0.64
N ASP A 46 -9.38 -12.92 1.10
CA ASP A 46 -10.08 -12.53 2.33
C ASP A 46 -9.20 -12.77 3.57
N GLY A 47 -8.33 -13.80 3.51
CA GLY A 47 -7.35 -14.08 4.55
C GLY A 47 -6.09 -13.20 4.45
N LEU A 48 -5.78 -12.69 3.26
CA LEU A 48 -4.63 -11.82 3.03
C LEU A 48 -4.86 -10.39 3.50
N ALA A 49 -6.11 -9.97 3.70
CA ALA A 49 -6.43 -8.65 4.25
C ALA A 49 -5.82 -8.44 5.65
N ALA A 50 -5.62 -9.51 6.41
CA ALA A 50 -4.94 -9.47 7.70
C ALA A 50 -3.45 -9.09 7.60
N CYS A 51 -2.83 -9.24 6.43
CA CYS A 51 -1.42 -8.85 6.22
C CYS A 51 -1.22 -7.35 6.06
N VAL A 52 -2.31 -6.60 5.82
CA VAL A 52 -2.24 -5.15 5.64
C VAL A 52 -2.02 -4.50 7.00
N GLY A 53 -0.88 -3.83 7.16
CA GLY A 53 -0.46 -3.18 8.39
C GLY A 53 0.61 -3.92 9.18
N ASP A 54 0.94 -5.18 8.85
CA ASP A 54 1.91 -5.98 9.61
C ASP A 54 3.31 -5.35 9.61
N ALA A 55 3.73 -4.79 8.47
CA ALA A 55 5.05 -4.17 8.33
C ALA A 55 5.10 -2.81 9.04
N ALA A 56 4.01 -2.03 8.97
CA ALA A 56 3.87 -0.78 9.70
C ALA A 56 3.83 -1.01 11.23
N GLU A 57 3.10 -2.02 11.70
CA GLU A 57 3.06 -2.38 13.12
C GLU A 57 4.44 -2.80 13.62
N ALA A 58 5.15 -3.65 12.86
CA ALA A 58 6.51 -4.04 13.21
C ALA A 58 7.45 -2.83 13.27
N CYS A 59 7.34 -1.90 12.31
CA CYS A 59 8.09 -0.65 12.26
C CYS A 59 7.78 0.25 13.48
N GLU A 60 6.50 0.42 13.85
CA GLU A 60 6.07 1.20 15.02
C GLU A 60 6.67 0.63 16.32
N ASN A 61 6.70 -0.69 16.44
CA ASN A 61 7.18 -1.40 17.63
C ASN A 61 8.69 -1.33 17.85
N LEU A 62 9.50 -0.91 16.87
CA LEU A 62 10.95 -0.80 17.02
C LEU A 62 11.38 0.18 18.12
N SER A 63 10.58 1.23 18.34
CA SER A 63 10.84 2.26 19.36
C SER A 63 10.36 1.86 20.76
N GLY A 64 9.53 0.81 20.89
CA GLY A 64 8.84 0.40 22.12
C GLY A 64 7.76 1.36 22.64
N SER A 65 7.76 2.62 22.18
CA SER A 65 6.76 3.65 22.50
C SER A 65 6.67 4.63 21.32
N PRO A 66 6.01 4.23 20.22
CA PRO A 66 5.98 5.01 18.99
C PRO A 66 5.35 6.37 19.21
N THR A 67 5.97 7.41 18.68
CA THR A 67 5.36 8.74 18.61
C THR A 67 4.36 8.78 17.46
N THR A 68 3.47 9.78 17.45
CA THR A 68 2.56 9.99 16.30
C THR A 68 3.30 10.22 14.99
N LEU A 69 4.54 10.73 15.06
CA LEU A 69 5.39 10.88 13.87
C LEU A 69 5.85 9.51 13.35
N ASP A 70 6.26 8.62 14.25
CA ASP A 70 6.70 7.26 13.90
C ASP A 70 5.55 6.47 13.30
N MET A 71 4.36 6.50 13.93
CA MET A 71 3.16 5.86 13.40
C MET A 71 2.81 6.36 11.99
N ASN A 72 2.84 7.68 11.78
CA ASN A 72 2.53 8.25 10.46
C ASN A 72 3.56 7.83 9.40
N ALA A 73 4.84 7.77 9.77
CA ALA A 73 5.91 7.39 8.87
C ALA A 73 5.84 5.90 8.49
N CYS A 74 5.70 5.00 9.47
CA CYS A 74 5.60 3.56 9.23
C CYS A 74 4.36 3.20 8.39
N ARG A 75 3.18 3.74 8.74
CA ARG A 75 1.94 3.53 7.97
C ARG A 75 2.00 4.15 6.59
N GLY A 76 2.60 5.33 6.46
CA GLY A 76 2.81 5.98 5.17
C GLY A 76 3.74 5.18 4.25
N ALA A 77 4.80 4.59 4.81
CA ALA A 77 5.72 3.74 4.06
C ALA A 77 5.03 2.46 3.56
N GLU A 78 4.24 1.80 4.40
CA GLU A 78 3.49 0.62 3.95
C GLU A 78 2.37 1.00 2.95
N ALA A 79 1.69 2.13 3.15
CA ALA A 79 0.70 2.61 2.19
C ALA A 79 1.32 2.86 0.81
N ALA A 80 2.52 3.44 0.73
CA ALA A 80 3.25 3.61 -0.52
C ALA A 80 3.62 2.27 -1.16
N TRP A 81 4.07 1.31 -0.35
CA TRP A 81 4.38 -0.05 -0.81
C TRP A 81 3.15 -0.79 -1.38
N TRP A 82 1.97 -0.60 -0.77
CA TRP A 82 0.71 -1.10 -1.31
C TRP A 82 0.29 -0.36 -2.59
N ASP A 83 0.53 0.95 -2.70
CA ASP A 83 0.21 1.72 -3.90
C ASP A 83 1.06 1.30 -5.12
N ASP A 84 2.34 1.00 -4.91
CA ASP A 84 3.20 0.43 -5.96
C ASP A 84 2.60 -0.88 -6.50
N ARG A 85 2.22 -1.80 -5.60
CA ARG A 85 1.56 -3.08 -5.95
C ARG A 85 0.21 -2.88 -6.61
N LEU A 86 -0.54 -1.86 -6.21
CA LEU A 86 -1.82 -1.52 -6.80
C LEU A 86 -1.66 -1.15 -8.27
N ASN A 87 -0.66 -0.33 -8.59
CA ASN A 87 -0.37 0.06 -9.96
C ASN A 87 0.12 -1.12 -10.80
N GLU A 88 0.95 -1.99 -10.24
CA GLU A 88 1.39 -3.24 -10.89
C GLU A 88 0.19 -4.15 -11.25
N VAL A 89 -0.61 -4.54 -10.25
CA VAL A 89 -1.72 -5.48 -10.47
C VAL A 89 -2.84 -4.89 -11.34
N TYR A 90 -3.09 -3.58 -11.24
CA TYR A 90 -4.00 -2.89 -12.14
C TYR A 90 -3.50 -2.95 -13.59
N GLY A 91 -2.19 -2.75 -13.80
CA GLY A 91 -1.54 -2.84 -15.10
C GLY A 91 -1.69 -4.22 -15.72
N ASP A 92 -1.36 -5.26 -14.95
CA ASP A 92 -1.45 -6.66 -15.38
C ASP A 92 -2.89 -7.07 -15.72
N LEU A 93 -3.85 -6.75 -14.85
CA LEU A 93 -5.27 -7.02 -15.07
C LEU A 93 -5.78 -6.31 -16.33
N ARG A 94 -5.43 -5.04 -16.49
CA ARG A 94 -5.82 -4.26 -17.67
C ARG A 94 -5.23 -4.86 -18.94
N GLN A 95 -3.96 -5.23 -18.93
CA GLN A 95 -3.28 -5.83 -20.08
C GLN A 95 -3.94 -7.16 -20.46
N LEU A 96 -4.30 -7.99 -19.48
CA LEU A 96 -4.99 -9.26 -19.72
C LEU A 96 -6.38 -9.06 -20.32
N ILE A 97 -7.15 -8.09 -19.83
CA ILE A 97 -8.46 -7.71 -20.39
C ILE A 97 -8.31 -7.30 -21.86
N GLU A 98 -7.37 -6.40 -22.16
CA GLU A 98 -7.13 -5.91 -23.53
C GLU A 98 -6.66 -7.04 -24.45
N ALA A 99 -5.75 -7.91 -23.98
CA ALA A 99 -5.24 -9.04 -24.76
C ALA A 99 -6.32 -10.08 -25.10
N ARG A 100 -7.35 -10.22 -24.25
CA ARG A 100 -8.49 -11.13 -24.48
C ARG A 100 -9.59 -10.50 -25.34
N GLY A 101 -9.45 -9.24 -25.75
CA GLY A 101 -10.47 -8.52 -26.52
C GLY A 101 -11.74 -8.26 -25.70
N ASP A 102 -11.62 -8.14 -24.38
CA ASP A 102 -12.72 -7.83 -23.48
C ASP A 102 -12.90 -6.31 -23.34
N ASP A 103 -14.13 -5.82 -23.56
CA ASP A 103 -14.45 -4.39 -23.54
C ASP A 103 -14.46 -3.77 -22.12
N ARG A 104 -14.15 -4.54 -21.07
CA ARG A 104 -14.13 -4.08 -19.66
C ARG A 104 -12.96 -3.15 -19.31
N ALA A 105 -11.96 -2.95 -20.16
CA ALA A 105 -10.79 -2.11 -19.83
C ALA A 105 -11.17 -0.66 -19.46
N GLN A 106 -12.20 -0.14 -20.12
CA GLN A 106 -12.79 1.16 -19.79
C GLN A 106 -13.43 1.14 -18.40
N GLY A 107 -14.24 0.12 -18.11
CA GLY A 107 -14.90 -0.05 -16.82
C GLY A 107 -13.93 -0.23 -15.66
N LEU A 108 -12.83 -0.97 -15.85
CA LEU A 108 -11.78 -1.13 -14.84
C LEU A 108 -11.17 0.22 -14.44
N ARG A 109 -10.86 1.07 -15.43
CA ARG A 109 -10.31 2.40 -15.17
C ARG A 109 -11.29 3.30 -14.41
N ASP A 110 -12.54 3.31 -14.83
CA ASP A 110 -13.56 4.18 -14.22
C ASP A 110 -13.88 3.73 -12.79
N MET A 111 -13.95 2.42 -12.56
CA MET A 111 -14.06 1.83 -11.22
C MET A 111 -12.88 2.26 -10.34
N GLN A 112 -11.65 2.16 -10.83
CA GLN A 112 -10.47 2.51 -10.02
C GLN A 112 -10.43 4.01 -9.66
N ARG A 113 -10.86 4.89 -10.56
CA ARG A 113 -10.98 6.33 -10.27
C ARG A 113 -12.06 6.61 -9.22
N ALA A 114 -13.20 5.93 -9.31
CA ALA A 114 -14.27 6.05 -8.32
C ALA A 114 -13.81 5.52 -6.95
N TRP A 115 -13.06 4.42 -6.93
CA TRP A 115 -12.47 3.87 -5.72
C TRP A 115 -11.50 4.85 -5.05
N ILE A 116 -10.62 5.54 -5.80
CA ILE A 116 -9.73 6.57 -5.23
C ILE A 116 -10.53 7.65 -4.51
N ALA A 117 -11.59 8.18 -5.16
CA ALA A 117 -12.43 9.20 -4.55
C ALA A 117 -13.15 8.68 -3.29
N TRP A 118 -13.61 7.43 -3.31
CA TRP A 118 -14.21 6.79 -2.15
C TRP A 118 -13.20 6.59 -1.01
N ARG A 119 -11.98 6.12 -1.30
CA ARG A 119 -10.89 5.94 -0.32
C ARG A 119 -10.59 7.27 0.36
N ASP A 120 -10.34 8.30 -0.43
CA ASP A 120 -9.93 9.60 0.09
C ASP A 120 -11.05 10.23 0.94
N ALA A 121 -12.32 10.12 0.52
CA ALA A 121 -13.46 10.58 1.29
C ALA A 121 -13.67 9.78 2.59
N THR A 122 -13.49 8.46 2.54
CA THR A 122 -13.61 7.56 3.69
C THR A 122 -12.53 7.89 4.74
N CYS A 123 -11.27 8.00 4.31
CA CYS A 123 -10.17 8.28 5.23
C CYS A 123 -10.23 9.70 5.79
N ALA A 124 -10.74 10.67 5.04
CA ALA A 124 -11.02 12.01 5.57
C ALA A 124 -12.14 11.99 6.62
N PHE A 125 -13.19 11.20 6.41
CA PHE A 125 -14.28 11.02 7.38
C PHE A 125 -13.78 10.35 8.67
N GLU A 126 -13.04 9.25 8.57
CA GLU A 126 -12.47 8.53 9.74
C GLU A 126 -11.53 9.44 10.54
N ALA A 127 -10.67 10.23 9.88
CA ALA A 127 -9.78 11.18 10.55
C ALA A 127 -10.53 12.36 11.20
N GLY A 128 -11.73 12.69 10.71
CA GLY A 128 -12.54 13.82 11.17
C GLY A 128 -12.97 13.71 12.63
N GLU A 129 -13.09 12.49 13.16
CA GLU A 129 -13.36 12.25 14.60
C GLU A 129 -12.28 12.86 15.51
N TYR A 130 -11.06 13.00 15.00
CA TYR A 130 -9.88 13.45 15.75
C TYR A 130 -9.41 14.86 15.35
N ALA A 131 -10.29 15.64 14.70
CA ALA A 131 -9.95 16.96 14.17
C ALA A 131 -9.32 17.88 15.24
N GLY A 132 -8.21 18.52 14.86
CA GLY A 132 -7.44 19.42 15.73
C GLY A 132 -6.37 18.73 16.59
N GLY A 133 -6.32 17.39 16.62
CA GLY A 133 -5.27 16.60 17.26
C GLY A 133 -4.27 15.99 16.26
N THR A 134 -3.11 15.55 16.76
CA THR A 134 -2.12 14.82 15.95
C THR A 134 -2.59 13.42 15.53
N LEU A 135 -3.52 12.84 16.29
CA LEU A 135 -4.09 11.52 16.03
C LEU A 135 -4.88 11.44 14.71
N ALA A 136 -5.44 12.56 14.23
CA ALA A 136 -6.11 12.62 12.93
C ALA A 136 -5.20 12.17 11.78
N GLY A 137 -3.93 12.56 11.81
CA GLY A 137 -2.95 12.13 10.80
C GLY A 137 -2.68 10.62 10.85
N THR A 138 -2.61 10.05 12.05
CA THR A 138 -2.35 8.62 12.27
C THR A 138 -3.52 7.75 11.84
N VAL A 139 -4.74 8.22 12.08
CA VAL A 139 -5.97 7.56 11.62
C VAL A 139 -6.08 7.64 10.10
N ALA A 140 -5.85 8.82 9.51
CA ALA A 140 -5.84 8.98 8.05
C ALA A 140 -4.80 8.05 7.40
N ALA A 141 -3.57 8.02 7.90
CA ALA A 141 -2.50 7.17 7.38
C ALA A 141 -2.84 5.68 7.46
N GLY A 142 -3.39 5.24 8.60
CA GLY A 142 -3.85 3.86 8.78
C GLY A 142 -4.97 3.48 7.81
N CYS A 143 -5.97 4.35 7.65
CA CYS A 143 -7.05 4.13 6.68
C CYS A 143 -6.51 4.04 5.24
N MET A 144 -5.64 4.96 4.84
CA MET A 144 -5.07 4.96 3.48
C MET A 144 -4.31 3.66 3.20
N MET A 145 -3.51 3.20 4.16
CA MET A 145 -2.80 1.92 4.08
C MET A 145 -3.78 0.74 3.92
N GLN A 146 -4.76 0.64 4.82
CA GLN A 146 -5.74 -0.46 4.84
C GLN A 146 -6.52 -0.54 3.53
N ARG A 147 -7.13 0.57 3.11
CA ARG A 147 -7.95 0.62 1.90
C ARG A 147 -7.15 0.34 0.62
N THR A 148 -5.89 0.77 0.58
CA THR A 148 -5.02 0.51 -0.58
C THR A 148 -4.63 -0.97 -0.64
N GLY A 149 -4.26 -1.58 0.49
CA GLY A 149 -4.01 -3.02 0.58
C GLY A 149 -5.23 -3.86 0.19
N ASP A 150 -6.42 -3.52 0.71
CA ASP A 150 -7.69 -4.17 0.34
C ASP A 150 -7.92 -4.15 -1.18
N GLN A 151 -7.66 -3.00 -1.83
CA GLN A 151 -7.85 -2.85 -3.27
C GLN A 151 -6.87 -3.67 -4.09
N VAL A 152 -5.60 -3.76 -3.65
CA VAL A 152 -4.59 -4.65 -4.27
C VAL A 152 -5.10 -6.09 -4.25
N LEU A 153 -5.57 -6.56 -3.10
CA LEU A 153 -6.06 -7.93 -2.93
C LEU A 153 -7.32 -8.20 -3.76
N TRP A 154 -8.21 -7.22 -3.89
CA TRP A 154 -9.37 -7.32 -4.78
C TRP A 154 -8.95 -7.46 -6.25
N LEU A 155 -8.07 -6.56 -6.73
CA LEU A 155 -7.56 -6.57 -8.11
C LEU A 155 -6.81 -7.85 -8.43
N ALA A 156 -5.94 -8.32 -7.52
CA ALA A 156 -5.21 -9.58 -7.66
C ALA A 156 -6.17 -10.77 -7.80
N GLY A 157 -7.27 -10.76 -7.05
CA GLY A 157 -8.30 -11.78 -7.18
C GLY A 157 -8.95 -11.78 -8.55
N GLU A 158 -9.26 -10.61 -9.12
CA GLU A 158 -9.84 -10.50 -10.46
C GLU A 158 -8.84 -10.99 -11.53
N LEU A 159 -7.56 -10.65 -11.39
CA LEU A 159 -6.50 -11.14 -12.25
C LEU A 159 -6.41 -12.68 -12.20
N ASP A 160 -6.29 -13.26 -11.01
CA ASP A 160 -6.25 -14.71 -10.80
C ASP A 160 -7.48 -15.42 -11.38
N ARG A 161 -8.67 -14.81 -11.26
CA ARG A 161 -9.92 -15.35 -11.83
C ARG A 161 -9.85 -15.40 -13.35
N MET A 162 -9.33 -14.34 -13.97
CA MET A 162 -9.21 -14.26 -15.42
C MET A 162 -8.15 -15.21 -15.94
N GLU A 163 -6.99 -15.32 -15.30
CA GLU A 163 -5.92 -16.23 -15.73
C GLU A 163 -6.32 -17.71 -15.75
N ARG A 164 -7.24 -18.11 -14.85
CA ARG A 164 -7.76 -19.49 -14.80
C ARG A 164 -8.79 -19.81 -15.89
N GLN A 165 -9.29 -18.81 -16.62
CA GLN A 165 -10.21 -18.98 -17.75
C GLN A 165 -9.43 -19.06 -19.05
#